data_AF-A0A4U5JLD4-F1
#
_entry.id   AF-A0A4U5JLD4-F1
#
_cell.length_a   1.000
_cell.length_b   1.000
_cell.length_c   1.000
_cell.angle_alpha   90.00
_cell.angle_beta   90.00
_cell.angle_gamma   90.00
#
_symmetry.space_group_name_H-M   'P 1'
#
loop_
_entity.id
_entity.type
_entity.pdbx_description
1 polymer ?
#
loop_
_entity_poly.entity_id
_entity_poly.type
_entity_poly.pdbx_seq_one_letter_code
_entity_poly.pdbx_strand_id
1 'polypeptide(L)'
;MNLGKLLALLAVVGLAMAGVVAWDVMKPKSSAQGAEAGDRVSSSSTFAEIPLPDGVPARGVVVFTPENCPSEAAQRARRLMGRLSDHNVPYSQTSHAEFSNLTSQEQADRVTEVMNGPIPIVYVNGRAKANPTPEEVIAEYGRGG
;
A
#
# COMPACT_ATOMS: atom_id res chain seq x y z
N MET A 1 3.49 -62.07 -5.67
CA MET A 1 3.78 -60.67 -5.30
C MET A 1 3.96 -59.84 -6.57
N ASN A 2 3.33 -58.67 -6.61
CA ASN A 2 2.83 -58.03 -7.83
C ASN A 2 3.91 -57.29 -8.64
N LEU A 3 4.33 -57.91 -9.75
CA LEU A 3 5.36 -57.42 -10.67
C LEU A 3 5.00 -56.10 -11.38
N GLY A 4 3.70 -55.78 -11.51
CA GLY A 4 3.23 -54.55 -12.16
C GLY A 4 3.34 -53.26 -11.32
N LYS A 5 3.53 -53.37 -10.00
CA LYS A 5 3.64 -52.19 -9.11
C LYS A 5 5.06 -51.63 -8.99
N LEU A 6 6.07 -52.39 -9.41
CA LEU A 6 7.48 -51.99 -9.28
C LEU A 6 7.98 -51.13 -10.45
N LEU A 7 7.36 -51.27 -11.64
CA LEU A 7 7.72 -50.48 -12.83
C LEU A 7 7.11 -49.07 -12.83
N ALA A 8 5.98 -48.85 -12.14
CA ALA A 8 5.34 -47.53 -12.06
C ALA A 8 6.09 -46.55 -11.15
N LEU A 9 6.87 -47.05 -10.18
CA LEU A 9 7.58 -46.20 -9.21
C LEU A 9 8.88 -45.59 -9.76
N LEU A 10 9.51 -46.20 -10.77
CA LEU A 10 10.74 -45.66 -11.37
C LEU A 10 10.48 -44.62 -12.48
N ALA A 11 9.29 -44.61 -13.09
CA ALA A 11 8.95 -43.63 -14.12
C ALA A 11 8.57 -42.25 -13.57
N VAL A 12 8.12 -42.15 -12.31
CA VAL A 12 7.68 -40.88 -11.70
C VAL A 12 8.86 -40.07 -11.15
N VAL A 13 9.97 -40.70 -10.77
CA VAL A 13 11.12 -40.01 -10.18
C VAL A 13 12.03 -39.35 -11.25
N GLY A 14 12.03 -39.87 -12.48
CA GLY A 14 12.88 -39.33 -13.57
C GLY A 14 12.35 -38.06 -14.25
N LEU A 15 11.04 -37.80 -14.20
CA LEU A 15 10.43 -36.64 -14.87
C LEU A 15 10.40 -35.35 -14.03
N ALA A 16 10.69 -35.42 -12.73
CA ALA A 16 10.73 -34.25 -11.86
C ALA A 16 12.04 -33.43 -11.97
N MET A 17 13.11 -34.00 -12.52
CA MET A 17 14.43 -33.34 -12.55
C MET A 17 14.71 -32.56 -13.85
N ALA A 18 13.97 -32.78 -14.93
CA ALA A 18 14.21 -32.13 -16.23
C ALA A 18 13.49 -30.78 -16.41
N GLY A 19 12.45 -30.49 -15.61
CA GLY A 19 11.72 -29.21 -15.68
C GLY A 19 12.40 -28.04 -14.98
N VAL A 20 13.39 -28.29 -14.12
CA VAL A 20 14.05 -27.26 -13.29
C VAL A 20 15.25 -26.62 -14.00
N VAL A 21 15.87 -27.30 -14.96
CA VAL A 21 17.13 -26.83 -15.57
C VAL A 21 16.90 -25.82 -16.70
N ALA A 22 15.71 -25.79 -17.32
CA ALA A 22 15.43 -24.90 -18.44
C ALA A 22 15.08 -23.45 -18.05
N TRP A 23 14.86 -23.17 -16.76
CA TRP A 23 14.53 -21.82 -16.28
C TRP A 23 15.76 -20.94 -16.00
N ASP A 24 16.99 -21.50 -16.05
CA ASP A 24 18.21 -20.76 -15.70
C ASP A 24 18.80 -19.94 -16.87
N VAL A 25 18.35 -20.19 -18.10
CA VAL A 25 18.87 -19.50 -19.31
C VAL A 25 18.10 -18.22 -19.66
N MET A 26 16.93 -17.97 -19.04
CA MET A 26 16.11 -16.79 -19.32
C MET A 26 15.80 -15.96 -18.06
N LYS A 27 16.83 -15.71 -17.24
CA LYS A 27 16.79 -14.59 -16.29
C LYS A 27 17.33 -13.35 -16.99
N PRO A 28 16.54 -12.26 -17.15
CA PRO A 28 17.12 -10.97 -17.50
C PRO A 28 18.18 -10.62 -16.45
N LYS A 29 19.38 -10.24 -16.91
CA LYS A 29 20.43 -9.66 -16.07
C LYS A 29 19.97 -8.29 -15.58
N SER A 30 19.13 -8.27 -14.54
CA SER A 30 18.88 -7.09 -13.72
C SER A 30 19.40 -7.38 -12.32
N SER A 31 20.72 -7.40 -12.21
CA SER A 31 21.44 -7.44 -10.95
C SER A 31 22.29 -6.19 -10.84
N ALA A 32 21.67 -5.11 -10.37
CA ALA A 32 22.30 -4.04 -9.61
C ALA A 32 21.16 -3.35 -8.83
N GLN A 33 20.91 -3.79 -7.61
CA GLN A 33 21.28 -3.06 -6.39
C GLN A 33 20.16 -2.12 -5.92
N GLY A 34 19.53 -2.51 -4.82
CA GLY A 34 18.53 -1.70 -4.13
C GLY A 34 17.63 -2.61 -3.31
N ALA A 35 17.96 -2.79 -2.05
CA ALA A 35 17.12 -3.50 -1.11
C ALA A 35 15.81 -2.74 -0.92
N GLU A 36 14.69 -3.41 -1.18
CA GLU A 36 13.42 -3.07 -0.54
C GLU A 36 12.58 -4.34 -0.44
N ALA A 37 12.55 -4.89 0.77
CA ALA A 37 11.42 -5.65 1.24
C ALA A 37 10.23 -4.67 1.30
N GLY A 38 9.66 -4.37 0.13
CA GLY A 38 8.40 -3.66 0.00
C GLY A 38 7.30 -4.63 0.40
N ASP A 39 6.92 -4.53 1.67
CA ASP A 39 5.65 -5.01 2.20
C ASP A 39 4.57 -4.75 1.16
N ARG A 40 4.07 -5.81 0.50
CA ARG A 40 2.96 -5.70 -0.45
C ARG A 40 1.69 -5.52 0.37
N VAL A 41 1.58 -4.37 1.03
CA VAL A 41 0.32 -3.93 1.57
C VAL A 41 -0.53 -3.54 0.37
N SER A 42 -1.65 -4.24 0.21
CA SER A 42 -2.72 -3.87 -0.72
C SER A 42 -3.33 -2.53 -0.30
N SER A 43 -2.57 -1.45 -0.40
CA SER A 43 -3.11 -0.11 -0.56
C SER A 43 -3.32 0.10 -2.05
N SER A 44 -4.45 0.69 -2.42
CA SER A 44 -4.65 1.23 -3.76
C SER A 44 -3.37 1.93 -4.23
N SER A 45 -2.86 1.55 -5.41
CA SER A 45 -1.56 2.05 -5.88
C SER A 45 -1.56 3.58 -6.05
N THR A 46 -2.74 4.18 -6.17
CA THR A 46 -2.95 5.60 -6.47
C THR A 46 -3.89 6.22 -5.43
N PHE A 47 -3.75 7.52 -5.19
CA PHE A 47 -4.71 8.30 -4.39
C PHE A 47 -6.12 8.20 -5.01
N ALA A 48 -7.09 7.78 -4.22
CA ALA A 48 -8.48 7.64 -4.64
C ALA A 48 -9.25 8.94 -4.39
N GLU A 49 -10.15 9.29 -5.30
CA GLU A 49 -11.10 10.38 -5.07
C GLU A 49 -12.25 9.84 -4.22
N ILE A 50 -12.26 10.24 -2.95
CA ILE A 50 -13.30 9.90 -1.99
C ILE A 50 -13.84 11.18 -1.35
N PRO A 51 -15.09 11.17 -0.86
CA PRO A 51 -15.62 12.29 -0.10
C PRO A 51 -14.65 12.73 1.00
N LEU A 52 -14.65 14.01 1.29
CA LEU A 52 -13.91 14.55 2.42
C LEU A 52 -14.65 14.22 3.72
N PRO A 53 -13.92 13.89 4.80
CA PRO A 53 -14.52 13.86 6.12
C PRO A 53 -14.96 15.27 6.54
N ASP A 54 -15.93 15.33 7.45
CA ASP A 54 -16.49 16.58 7.95
C ASP A 54 -15.40 17.44 8.63
N GLY A 55 -15.40 18.75 8.33
CA GLY A 55 -14.42 19.70 8.86
C GLY A 55 -13.02 19.63 8.24
N VAL A 56 -12.78 18.73 7.27
CA VAL A 56 -11.49 18.58 6.59
C VAL A 56 -11.43 19.48 5.35
N PRO A 57 -10.39 20.32 5.20
CA PRO A 57 -10.27 21.18 4.04
C PRO A 57 -10.03 20.38 2.76
N ALA A 58 -10.63 20.82 1.65
CA ALA A 58 -10.46 20.20 0.33
C ALA A 58 -9.05 20.38 -0.27
N ARG A 59 -8.23 21.27 0.31
CA ARG A 59 -6.87 21.57 -0.13
C ARG A 59 -5.89 21.37 1.01
N GLY A 60 -4.65 21.02 0.65
CA GLY A 60 -3.58 20.73 1.60
C GLY A 60 -3.44 19.24 1.88
N VAL A 61 -2.57 18.94 2.83
CA VAL A 61 -2.30 17.58 3.29
C VAL A 61 -2.92 17.37 4.67
N VAL A 62 -3.71 16.31 4.82
CA VAL A 62 -4.30 15.94 6.11
C VAL A 62 -3.97 14.49 6.42
N VAL A 63 -3.30 14.27 7.55
CA VAL A 63 -2.80 12.98 8.01
C VAL A 63 -3.70 12.46 9.12
N PHE A 64 -4.34 11.33 8.88
CA PHE A 64 -5.22 10.64 9.83
C PHE A 64 -4.46 9.52 10.52
N THR A 65 -4.39 9.61 11.84
CA THR A 65 -3.74 8.60 12.69
C THR A 65 -4.60 8.33 13.91
N PRO A 66 -5.02 7.08 14.16
CA PRO A 66 -5.81 6.76 15.34
C PRO A 66 -5.08 7.12 16.64
N GLU A 67 -5.83 7.61 17.62
CA GLU A 67 -5.30 7.81 18.98
C GLU A 67 -4.83 6.47 19.55
N ASN A 68 -3.66 6.45 20.18
CA ASN A 68 -3.05 5.26 20.79
C ASN A 68 -2.60 4.17 19.80
N CYS A 69 -2.13 4.53 18.60
CA CYS A 69 -1.55 3.54 17.70
C CYS A 69 -0.28 2.86 18.27
N PRO A 70 -0.12 1.53 18.04
CA PRO A 70 1.09 0.82 18.40
C PRO A 70 2.32 1.40 17.69
N SER A 71 3.48 1.26 18.32
CA SER A 71 4.70 2.02 18.04
C SER A 71 5.13 2.04 16.57
N GLU A 72 4.94 0.96 15.80
CA GLU A 72 5.36 0.89 14.39
C GLU A 72 4.52 1.78 13.47
N ALA A 73 3.20 1.75 13.60
CA ALA A 73 2.34 2.62 12.80
C ALA A 73 2.51 4.10 13.19
N ALA A 74 2.65 4.37 14.48
CA ALA A 74 2.97 5.70 14.97
C ALA A 74 4.33 6.20 14.46
N GLN A 75 5.34 5.31 14.38
CA GLN A 75 6.64 5.63 13.79
C GLN A 75 6.51 5.95 12.30
N ARG A 76 5.76 5.16 11.52
CA ARG A 76 5.54 5.45 10.09
C ARG A 76 4.91 6.83 9.89
N ALA A 77 3.85 7.13 10.64
CA ALA A 77 3.20 8.43 10.56
C ALA A 77 4.15 9.59 10.96
N ARG A 78 4.95 9.42 12.02
CA ARG A 78 5.96 10.42 12.43
C ARG A 78 7.03 10.61 11.36
N ARG A 79 7.52 9.54 10.74
CA ARG A 79 8.49 9.62 9.63
C ARG A 79 7.90 10.35 8.43
N LEU A 80 6.64 10.07 8.10
CA LEU A 80 5.92 10.78 7.04
C LEU A 80 5.81 12.27 7.33
N MET A 81 5.28 12.65 8.50
CA MET A 81 5.15 14.05 8.91
C MET A 81 6.50 14.79 8.98
N GLY A 82 7.55 14.11 9.46
CA GLY A 82 8.91 14.66 9.46
C GLY A 82 9.39 14.98 8.05
N ARG A 83 9.23 14.04 7.12
CA ARG A 83 9.60 14.26 5.71
C ARG A 83 8.80 15.37 5.03
N LEU A 84 7.50 15.50 5.33
CA LEU A 84 6.71 16.62 4.83
C LEU A 84 7.25 17.96 5.36
N SER A 85 7.62 18.02 6.64
CA SER A 85 8.21 19.20 7.26
C SER A 85 9.54 19.59 6.60
N ASP A 86 10.42 18.61 6.38
CA ASP A 86 11.73 18.81 5.74
C ASP A 86 11.60 19.39 4.31
N HIS A 87 10.50 19.07 3.64
CA HIS A 87 10.19 19.53 2.27
C HIS A 87 9.27 20.77 2.23
N ASN A 88 9.03 21.43 3.36
CA ASN A 88 8.12 22.60 3.47
C ASN A 88 6.70 22.33 2.97
N VAL A 89 6.20 21.10 3.10
CA VAL A 89 4.82 20.74 2.76
C VAL A 89 3.94 20.94 4.01
N PRO A 90 3.00 21.90 4.01
CA PRO A 90 2.12 22.10 5.15
C PRO A 90 1.14 20.93 5.30
N TYR A 91 0.99 20.43 6.53
CA TYR A 91 0.06 19.35 6.84
C TYR A 91 -0.69 19.61 8.15
N SER A 92 -1.88 19.01 8.26
CA SER A 92 -2.66 18.92 9.50
C SER A 92 -2.75 17.47 9.94
N GLN A 93 -2.69 17.21 11.24
CA GLN A 93 -2.89 15.87 11.81
C GLN A 93 -4.22 15.81 12.54
N THR A 94 -4.98 14.73 12.35
CA THR A 94 -6.20 14.44 13.12
C THR A 94 -6.31 12.94 13.40
N SER A 95 -7.04 12.58 14.45
CA SER A 95 -7.36 11.18 14.77
C SER A 95 -8.76 10.76 14.36
N HIS A 96 -9.57 11.72 13.94
CA HIS A 96 -10.98 11.53 13.69
C HIS A 96 -11.34 11.87 12.26
N ALA A 97 -12.17 11.02 11.66
CA ALA A 97 -12.79 11.21 10.35
C ALA A 97 -14.26 10.81 10.48
N GLU A 98 -15.15 11.77 10.29
CA GLU A 98 -16.60 11.57 10.27
C GLU A 98 -17.12 11.88 8.87
N PHE A 99 -18.13 11.15 8.39
CA PHE A 99 -18.71 11.36 7.06
C PHE A 99 -20.23 11.45 7.17
N SER A 100 -20.77 12.66 7.27
CA SER A 100 -22.22 12.88 7.36
C SER A 100 -22.93 12.95 6.00
N ASN A 101 -22.18 13.16 4.91
CA ASN A 101 -22.72 13.52 3.60
C ASN A 101 -22.45 12.47 2.51
N LEU A 102 -22.57 11.18 2.84
CA LEU A 102 -22.43 10.11 1.85
C LEU A 102 -23.71 9.97 1.02
N THR A 103 -23.60 10.04 -0.31
CA THR A 103 -24.76 10.13 -1.21
C THR A 103 -25.15 8.80 -1.84
N SER A 104 -24.33 7.75 -1.71
CA SER A 104 -24.55 6.44 -2.34
C SER A 104 -23.76 5.33 -1.63
N GLN A 105 -24.25 4.09 -1.72
CA GLN A 105 -23.56 2.91 -1.16
C GLN A 105 -22.16 2.72 -1.76
N GLU A 106 -22.04 2.86 -3.08
CA GLU A 106 -20.76 2.76 -3.79
C GLU A 106 -19.72 3.77 -3.28
N GLN A 107 -20.18 4.96 -2.86
CA GLN A 107 -19.33 5.97 -2.28
C GLN A 107 -18.89 5.60 -0.86
N ALA A 108 -19.80 5.05 -0.05
CA ALA A 108 -19.49 4.53 1.28
C ALA A 108 -18.48 3.36 1.22
N ASP A 109 -18.60 2.48 0.21
CA ASP A 109 -17.70 1.35 0.01
C ASP A 109 -16.27 1.84 -0.30
N ARG A 110 -16.12 2.85 -1.16
CA ARG A 110 -14.80 3.46 -1.45
C ARG A 110 -14.16 4.12 -0.22
N VAL A 111 -14.96 4.86 0.55
CA VAL A 111 -14.48 5.46 1.81
C VAL A 111 -14.02 4.36 2.75
N THR A 112 -14.82 3.32 2.90
CA THR A 112 -14.54 2.17 3.77
C THR A 112 -13.26 1.45 3.34
N GLU A 113 -13.04 1.25 2.04
CA GLU A 113 -11.83 0.64 1.49
C GLU A 113 -10.56 1.42 1.89
N VAL A 114 -10.59 2.75 1.74
CA VAL A 114 -9.43 3.58 2.09
C VAL A 114 -9.26 3.66 3.60
N MET A 115 -10.33 3.90 4.35
CA MET A 115 -10.27 4.13 5.79
C MET A 115 -9.92 2.86 6.59
N ASN A 116 -10.27 1.68 6.08
CA ASN A 116 -9.85 0.39 6.66
C ASN A 116 -8.45 -0.05 6.20
N GLY A 117 -7.81 0.74 5.34
CA GLY A 117 -6.45 0.47 4.90
C GLY A 117 -5.42 0.65 6.01
N PRO A 118 -4.16 0.32 5.73
CA PRO A 118 -3.06 0.58 6.66
C PRO A 118 -2.93 2.07 6.98
N ILE A 119 -2.66 2.38 8.25
CA ILE A 119 -2.40 3.74 8.70
C ILE A 119 -0.92 4.14 8.47
N PRO A 120 -0.63 5.44 8.30
CA PRO A 120 -1.57 6.57 8.30
C PRO A 120 -2.42 6.66 7.03
N ILE A 121 -3.66 7.13 7.15
CA ILE A 121 -4.45 7.54 5.97
C ILE A 121 -4.11 9.00 5.67
N VAL A 122 -3.82 9.34 4.42
CA VAL A 122 -3.44 10.72 4.05
C VAL A 122 -4.35 11.21 2.94
N TYR A 123 -4.94 12.38 3.18
CA TYR A 123 -5.61 13.17 2.15
C TYR A 123 -4.66 14.20 1.59
N VAL A 124 -4.66 14.36 0.27
CA VAL A 124 -3.94 15.39 -0.48
C VAL A 124 -4.92 15.99 -1.48
N ASN A 125 -5.25 17.27 -1.30
CA ASN A 125 -6.14 18.02 -2.21
C ASN A 125 -7.45 17.28 -2.56
N GLY A 126 -8.09 16.66 -1.57
CA GLY A 126 -9.36 15.93 -1.74
C GLY A 126 -9.23 14.48 -2.17
N ARG A 127 -8.01 13.96 -2.39
CA ARG A 127 -7.77 12.55 -2.72
C ARG A 127 -7.10 11.85 -1.56
N ALA A 128 -7.45 10.60 -1.29
CA ALA A 128 -6.96 9.87 -0.13
C ALA A 128 -6.21 8.60 -0.51
N LYS A 129 -5.21 8.24 0.30
CA LYS A 129 -4.51 6.96 0.20
C LYS A 129 -4.18 6.43 1.58
N ALA A 130 -4.26 5.10 1.73
CA ALA A 130 -3.84 4.41 2.93
C ALA A 130 -2.33 4.12 2.89
N ASN A 131 -1.63 4.44 3.97
CA ASN A 131 -0.18 4.27 4.17
C ASN A 131 0.68 4.66 2.95
N PRO A 132 0.53 5.87 2.38
CA PRO A 132 1.42 6.32 1.32
C PRO A 132 2.83 6.57 1.86
N THR A 133 3.80 6.54 0.97
CA THR A 133 5.16 7.02 1.23
C THR A 133 5.19 8.55 1.28
N PRO A 134 6.16 9.16 1.97
CA PRO A 134 6.31 10.62 1.98
C PRO A 134 6.47 11.22 0.57
N GLU A 135 7.23 10.54 -0.29
CA GLU A 135 7.51 10.98 -1.66
C GLU A 135 6.23 10.99 -2.51
N GLU A 136 5.34 10.02 -2.34
CA GLU A 136 4.03 10.00 -2.99
C GLU A 136 3.16 11.17 -2.56
N VAL A 137 3.16 11.51 -1.26
CA VAL A 137 2.39 12.66 -0.74
C VAL A 137 2.93 13.98 -1.28
N ILE A 138 4.26 14.15 -1.32
CA ILE A 138 4.91 15.35 -1.87
C ILE A 138 4.61 15.50 -3.36
N ALA A 139 4.73 14.39 -4.12
CA ALA A 139 4.44 14.39 -5.54
C ALA A 139 2.97 14.73 -5.81
N GLU A 140 2.03 14.12 -5.07
CA GLU A 140 0.60 14.39 -5.21
C GLU A 140 0.26 15.84 -4.82
N TYR A 141 0.89 16.39 -3.78
CA TYR A 141 0.68 17.77 -3.35
C TYR A 141 1.10 18.76 -4.44
N GLY A 142 2.24 18.52 -5.09
CA GLY A 142 2.73 19.34 -6.19
C GLY A 142 1.92 19.25 -7.50
N ARG A 143 1.08 18.22 -7.66
CA ARG A 143 0.19 18.09 -8.84
C ARG A 143 -1.04 18.98 -8.80
N GLY A 144 -1.47 19.38 -7.61
CA GLY A 144 -2.70 20.16 -7.38
C GLY A 144 -2.46 21.61 -6.94
N GLY A 145 -1.24 22.11 -7.08
CA GLY A 145 -0.85 23.51 -6.82
C GLY A 145 -1.11 24.44 -8.00
#